data_AF-A0A3D4BU13-F1
#
_entry.id   AF-A0A3D4BU13-F1
#
_cell.length_a   1.000
_cell.length_b   1.000
_cell.length_c   1.000
_cell.angle_alpha   90.00
_cell.angle_beta   90.00
_cell.angle_gamma   90.00
#
_symmetry.space_group_name_H-M   'P 1'
#
loop_
_entity.id
_entity.type
_entity.pdbx_description
1 polymer ?
#
loop_
_entity_poly.entity_id
_entity_poly.type
_entity_poly.pdbx_seq_one_letter_code
_entity_poly.pdbx_strand_id
1 'polypeptide(L)'
;MRHDRCRFYLDLYEDNVGVVSLLVLFDEDKAVLGRALVWWDVHFKNEIRTVMDRIYTVRDSDVEAFKDYARKQGWVHKAEQNCSSKNTFIDQGEKVYATAVVQLDYSAYDEYPYMDTFTYMDGDNLWNDSAYGSVALESTHGGYEEDTVYDDYNGRTIDRDDAVYCELGDGECHCDDAVYLYYREVSAFPNLCVYSGIEGRDLAREDAVELADGDYAHRENTIYSNVTYDDYHLDQVVWSDYHDDYIPKDEAIELENGEYVHENDEQEALDYYGLNEEDETEDLCKAA
;
A
#
# COMPACT_ATOMS: atom_id res chain seq x y z
N MET A 1 18.21 1.11 -1.24
CA MET A 1 19.65 0.93 -0.94
C MET A 1 19.84 0.19 0.39
N ARG A 2 20.30 -1.07 0.38
CA ARG A 2 20.44 -1.93 1.59
C ARG A 2 21.88 -2.43 1.85
N HIS A 3 22.83 -2.14 0.96
CA HIS A 3 24.19 -2.71 1.00
C HIS A 3 25.27 -1.65 1.28
N ASP A 4 26.35 -2.03 1.97
CA ASP A 4 27.46 -1.13 2.34
C ASP A 4 28.12 -0.41 1.16
N ARG A 5 28.08 -1.02 -0.03
CA ARG A 5 28.54 -0.43 -1.29
C ARG A 5 27.64 0.70 -1.84
N CYS A 6 26.58 1.08 -1.14
CA CYS A 6 25.69 2.16 -1.53
C CYS A 6 25.84 3.37 -0.60
N ARG A 7 26.78 3.35 0.34
CA ARG A 7 26.96 4.42 1.34
C ARG A 7 27.29 5.77 0.70
N PHE A 8 28.15 5.76 -0.32
CA PHE A 8 28.65 6.97 -0.98
C PHE A 8 27.54 7.76 -1.70
N TYR A 9 26.44 7.11 -2.10
CA TYR A 9 25.28 7.83 -2.65
C TYR A 9 24.63 8.77 -1.64
N LEU A 10 24.77 8.51 -0.33
CA LEU A 10 24.15 9.32 0.71
C LEU A 10 25.01 10.52 1.13
N ASP A 11 26.25 10.60 0.66
CA ASP A 11 27.20 11.68 1.02
C ASP A 11 26.61 13.05 0.66
N LEU A 12 25.82 13.14 -0.42
CA LEU A 12 25.06 14.34 -0.78
C LEU A 12 24.16 14.82 0.36
N TYR A 13 23.50 13.94 1.10
CA TYR A 13 22.64 14.35 2.22
C TYR A 13 23.46 14.63 3.49
N GLU A 14 24.57 13.92 3.70
CA GLU A 14 25.43 14.08 4.89
C GLU A 14 26.24 15.38 4.86
N ASP A 15 26.68 15.81 3.69
CA ASP A 15 27.47 17.04 3.54
C ASP A 15 26.60 18.30 3.42
N ASN A 16 25.28 18.14 3.18
CA ASN A 16 24.31 19.24 3.01
C ASN A 16 23.30 19.33 4.16
N VAL A 17 23.70 19.07 5.40
CA VAL A 17 22.81 19.04 6.58
C VAL A 17 22.05 20.35 6.85
N GLY A 18 22.51 21.49 6.31
CA GLY A 18 21.78 22.77 6.37
C GLY A 18 20.65 22.88 5.35
N VAL A 19 20.70 22.09 4.28
CA VAL A 19 19.83 22.16 3.11
C VAL A 19 18.82 21.02 3.09
N VAL A 20 19.18 19.85 3.60
CA VAL A 20 18.32 18.65 3.58
C VAL A 20 18.30 17.95 4.93
N SER A 21 17.14 17.40 5.28
CA SER A 21 16.94 16.62 6.50
C SER A 21 16.00 15.45 6.26
N LEU A 22 16.10 14.42 7.11
CA LEU A 22 15.21 13.27 7.06
C LEU A 22 14.13 13.39 8.14
N LEU A 23 12.86 13.50 7.73
CA LEU A 23 11.72 13.37 8.62
C LEU A 23 11.36 11.90 8.75
N VAL A 24 11.22 11.40 9.98
CA VAL A 24 10.96 9.98 10.27
C VAL A 24 9.75 9.85 11.17
N LEU A 25 8.83 8.96 10.80
CA LEU A 25 7.71 8.55 11.63
C LEU A 25 8.08 7.25 12.35
N PHE A 26 7.85 7.22 13.66
CA PHE A 26 8.10 6.07 14.51
C PHE A 26 6.80 5.54 15.12
N ASP A 27 6.74 4.23 15.36
CA ASP A 27 5.72 3.63 16.22
C ASP A 27 6.08 3.77 17.72
N GLU A 28 5.25 3.17 18.58
CA GLU A 28 5.44 3.18 20.03
C GLU A 28 6.75 2.48 20.47
N ASP A 29 7.20 1.49 19.70
CA ASP A 29 8.43 0.72 19.94
C ASP A 29 9.66 1.33 19.26
N LYS A 30 9.51 2.50 18.62
CA LYS A 30 10.54 3.22 17.84
C LYS A 30 10.99 2.50 16.58
N ALA A 31 10.17 1.59 16.03
CA ALA A 31 10.36 1.12 14.67
C ALA A 31 9.98 2.22 13.67
N VAL A 32 10.68 2.25 12.53
CA VAL A 32 10.44 3.24 11.47
C VAL A 32 9.21 2.83 10.68
N LEU A 33 8.15 3.64 10.70
CA LEU A 33 6.92 3.44 9.93
C LEU A 33 6.97 4.13 8.57
N GLY A 34 7.70 5.24 8.49
CA GLY A 34 7.86 5.98 7.26
C GLY A 34 8.93 7.05 7.35
N ARG A 35 9.29 7.60 6.18
CA ARG A 35 10.27 8.68 6.07
C ARG A 35 9.99 9.58 4.87
N ALA A 36 10.43 10.83 4.95
CA ALA A 36 10.44 11.77 3.84
C ALA A 36 11.66 12.69 3.93
N LEU A 37 12.22 13.10 2.80
CA LEU A 37 13.20 14.18 2.77
C LEU A 37 12.50 15.51 2.97
N VAL A 38 13.17 16.42 3.67
CA VAL A 38 12.74 17.80 3.88
C VAL A 38 13.85 18.70 3.38
N TRP A 39 13.52 19.49 2.36
CA TRP A 39 14.40 20.46 1.72
C TRP A 39 14.13 21.84 2.31
N TRP A 40 15.19 22.47 2.82
CA TRP A 40 15.19 23.79 3.41
C TRP A 40 15.59 24.84 2.38
N ASP A 41 15.14 26.07 2.63
CA ASP A 41 15.48 27.25 1.83
C ASP A 41 15.26 27.08 0.31
N VAL A 42 14.23 26.32 -0.07
CA VAL A 42 13.86 26.09 -1.46
C VAL A 42 13.27 27.37 -2.03
N HIS A 43 13.85 27.84 -3.13
CA HIS A 43 13.23 28.88 -3.96
C HIS A 43 12.05 28.27 -4.71
N PHE A 44 10.85 28.56 -4.22
CA PHE A 44 9.59 28.04 -4.73
C PHE A 44 8.75 29.19 -5.26
N LYS A 45 8.57 29.26 -6.59
CA LYS A 45 7.98 30.42 -7.28
C LYS A 45 8.78 31.71 -6.98
N ASN A 46 8.22 32.62 -6.18
CA ASN A 46 8.83 33.90 -5.80
C ASN A 46 9.12 33.98 -4.28
N GLU A 47 9.06 32.86 -3.57
CA GLU A 47 9.22 32.77 -2.12
C GLU A 47 10.26 31.72 -1.75
N ILE A 48 10.75 31.79 -0.51
CA ILE A 48 11.57 30.73 0.09
C ILE A 48 10.64 29.88 0.94
N ARG A 49 10.63 28.56 0.71
CA ARG A 49 9.74 27.61 1.38
C ARG A 49 10.52 26.37 1.83
N THR A 50 9.98 25.69 2.83
CA THR A 50 10.35 24.31 3.14
C THR A 50 9.50 23.37 2.30
N VAL A 51 10.13 22.41 1.62
CA VAL A 51 9.45 21.42 0.78
C VAL A 51 9.71 20.02 1.33
N MET A 52 8.63 19.31 1.64
CA MET A 52 8.67 17.89 1.95
C MET A 52 8.52 17.07 0.66
N ASP A 53 9.49 16.21 0.40
CA ASP A 53 9.56 15.34 -0.77
C ASP A 53 8.63 14.14 -0.64
N ARG A 54 8.75 13.16 -1.54
CA ARG A 54 8.00 11.90 -1.54
C ARG A 54 8.08 11.22 -0.16
N ILE A 55 6.91 10.82 0.31
CA ILE A 55 6.71 10.08 1.55
C ILE A 55 6.80 8.60 1.23
N TYR A 56 7.69 7.91 1.93
CA TYR A 56 7.88 6.47 1.85
C TYR A 56 7.35 5.82 3.13
N THR A 57 6.19 5.18 3.05
CA THR A 57 5.57 4.41 4.14
C THR A 57 5.16 3.03 3.65
N VAL A 58 4.94 2.09 4.58
CA VAL A 58 4.37 0.77 4.26
C VAL A 58 2.85 0.83 4.18
N ARG A 59 2.22 1.70 4.98
CA ARG A 59 0.78 1.87 5.06
C ARG A 59 0.37 3.22 4.50
N ASP A 60 -0.68 3.25 3.69
CA ASP A 60 -1.25 4.49 3.16
C ASP A 60 -1.78 5.40 4.26
N SER A 61 -2.28 4.82 5.36
CA SER A 61 -2.73 5.57 6.54
C SER A 61 -1.65 6.48 7.13
N ASP A 62 -0.38 6.06 7.01
CA ASP A 62 0.74 6.80 7.59
C ASP A 62 1.13 8.00 6.71
N VAL A 63 0.81 7.99 5.42
CA VAL A 63 1.04 9.12 4.50
C VAL A 63 0.29 10.37 4.98
N GLU A 64 -0.93 10.21 5.48
CA GLU A 64 -1.73 11.34 5.98
C GLU A 64 -1.11 11.98 7.23
N ALA A 65 -0.41 11.22 8.07
CA ALA A 65 0.31 11.76 9.22
C ALA A 65 1.43 12.74 8.81
N PHE A 66 2.17 12.42 7.73
CA PHE A 66 3.18 13.30 7.16
C PHE A 66 2.56 14.57 6.55
N LYS A 67 1.50 14.43 5.75
CA LYS A 67 0.80 15.57 5.14
C LYS A 67 0.22 16.51 6.19
N ASP A 68 -0.38 15.96 7.23
CA ASP A 68 -0.91 16.73 8.37
C ASP A 68 0.20 17.46 9.13
N TYR A 69 1.36 16.81 9.31
CA TYR A 69 2.52 17.43 9.93
C TYR A 69 3.03 18.60 9.08
N ALA A 70 3.24 18.41 7.78
CA ALA A 70 3.65 19.46 6.86
C ALA A 70 2.67 20.64 6.87
N ARG A 71 1.35 20.37 6.86
CA ARG A 71 0.30 21.40 6.94
C ARG A 71 0.40 22.20 8.23
N LYS A 72 0.61 21.54 9.38
CA LYS A 72 0.78 22.21 10.69
C LYS A 72 2.02 23.10 10.73
N GLN A 73 3.08 22.72 10.03
CA GLN A 73 4.32 23.51 9.92
C GLN A 73 4.28 24.58 8.81
N GLY A 74 3.24 24.58 7.96
CA GLY A 74 3.16 25.48 6.80
C GLY A 74 4.09 25.10 5.64
N TRP A 75 4.57 23.86 5.61
CA TRP A 75 5.45 23.36 4.57
C TRP A 75 4.68 23.03 3.29
N VAL A 76 5.36 23.18 2.16
CA VAL A 76 4.91 22.66 0.87
C VAL A 76 5.22 21.16 0.87
N HIS A 77 4.37 20.34 0.26
CA HIS A 77 4.69 18.92 0.06
C HIS A 77 4.32 18.46 -1.33
N LYS A 78 4.96 17.39 -1.81
CA LYS A 78 4.61 16.79 -3.10
C LYS A 78 3.13 16.37 -3.10
N ALA A 79 2.42 16.65 -4.20
CA ALA A 79 0.99 16.32 -4.29
C ALA A 79 0.77 14.83 -4.53
N GLU A 80 1.62 14.24 -5.37
CA GLU A 80 1.53 12.83 -5.78
C GLU A 80 2.77 12.10 -5.25
N GLN A 81 2.59 10.95 -4.62
CA GLN A 81 3.67 10.20 -3.97
C GLN A 81 4.32 9.20 -4.94
N ASN A 82 4.60 9.67 -6.17
CA ASN A 82 5.26 8.94 -7.25
C ASN A 82 6.63 9.57 -7.58
N CYS A 83 7.43 8.94 -8.44
CA CYS A 83 8.68 9.54 -8.95
C CYS A 83 8.43 10.55 -10.09
N SER A 84 7.39 10.32 -10.88
CA SER A 84 7.12 11.01 -12.15
C SER A 84 6.64 12.47 -12.00
N SER A 85 5.79 12.77 -11.01
CA SER A 85 5.19 14.11 -10.85
C SER A 85 6.07 15.08 -10.07
N LYS A 86 7.13 15.59 -10.70
CA LYS A 86 8.14 16.48 -10.08
C LYS A 86 7.69 17.92 -9.83
N ASN A 87 6.74 18.44 -10.62
CA ASN A 87 6.34 19.85 -10.60
C ASN A 87 5.04 20.15 -9.82
N THR A 88 4.43 19.13 -9.24
CA THR A 88 3.08 19.25 -8.67
C THR A 88 3.11 19.11 -7.16
N PHE A 89 2.71 20.17 -6.46
CA PHE A 89 2.81 20.30 -5.02
C PHE A 89 1.46 20.67 -4.40
N ILE A 90 1.34 20.46 -3.09
CA ILE A 90 0.32 21.07 -2.25
C ILE A 90 0.96 22.20 -1.46
N ASP A 91 0.40 23.40 -1.59
CA ASP A 91 0.82 24.59 -0.87
C ASP A 91 -0.40 25.17 -0.14
N GLN A 92 -0.36 25.18 1.20
CA GLN A 92 -1.47 25.66 2.06
C GLN A 92 -2.82 24.99 1.75
N GLY A 93 -2.78 23.71 1.33
CA GLY A 93 -3.98 22.94 0.99
C GLY A 93 -4.40 23.00 -0.48
N GLU A 94 -3.76 23.85 -1.28
CA GLU A 94 -4.07 24.01 -2.71
C GLU A 94 -3.08 23.26 -3.59
N LYS A 95 -3.57 22.58 -4.64
CA LYS A 95 -2.71 21.93 -5.64
C LYS A 95 -2.11 22.99 -6.56
N VAL A 96 -0.79 23.04 -6.64
CA VAL A 96 -0.04 24.02 -7.42
C VAL A 96 0.98 23.35 -8.33
N TYR A 97 1.12 23.87 -9.54
CA TYR A 97 2.22 23.53 -10.44
C TYR A 97 3.32 24.59 -10.29
N ALA A 98 4.55 24.17 -10.02
CA ALA A 98 5.66 25.07 -9.75
C ALA A 98 7.02 24.50 -10.14
N THR A 99 7.86 25.36 -10.69
CA THR A 99 9.32 25.15 -10.74
C THR A 99 9.91 25.57 -9.40
N ALA A 100 10.79 24.74 -8.87
CA ALA A 100 11.45 24.92 -7.60
C ALA A 100 12.94 24.58 -7.75
N VAL A 101 13.77 25.30 -6.99
CA VAL A 101 15.22 25.06 -6.95
C VAL A 101 15.72 25.12 -5.52
N VAL A 102 16.63 24.21 -5.21
CA VAL A 102 17.39 24.21 -3.97
C VAL A 102 18.88 24.30 -4.30
N GLN A 103 19.60 25.11 -3.54
CA GLN A 103 21.05 25.24 -3.67
C GLN A 103 21.73 24.39 -2.59
N LEU A 104 22.61 23.50 -3.02
CA LEU A 104 23.45 22.67 -2.16
C LEU A 104 24.64 23.51 -1.62
N ASP A 105 25.08 23.19 -0.41
CA ASP A 105 26.33 23.67 0.17
C ASP A 105 27.55 22.97 -0.47
N TYR A 106 27.40 21.68 -0.81
CA TYR A 106 28.42 20.87 -1.49
C TYR A 106 27.78 19.93 -2.51
N SER A 107 28.18 20.05 -3.78
CA SER A 107 27.55 19.35 -4.91
C SER A 107 28.48 18.44 -5.70
N ALA A 108 29.79 18.42 -5.40
CA ALA A 108 30.78 17.75 -6.23
C ALA A 108 31.04 16.31 -5.76
N TYR A 109 30.43 15.33 -6.43
CA TYR A 109 30.58 13.90 -6.11
C TYR A 109 30.89 13.09 -7.37
N ASP A 110 31.57 11.96 -7.20
CA ASP A 110 31.82 11.01 -8.30
C ASP A 110 30.56 10.19 -8.66
N GLU A 111 29.66 10.04 -7.69
CA GLU A 111 28.38 9.31 -7.80
C GLU A 111 27.30 10.08 -7.04
N TYR A 112 26.06 10.06 -7.54
CA TYR A 112 24.92 10.77 -6.95
C TYR A 112 23.79 9.81 -6.57
N PRO A 113 22.99 10.12 -5.53
CA PRO A 113 21.80 9.35 -5.24
C PRO A 113 20.74 9.53 -6.32
N TYR A 114 19.81 8.58 -6.40
CA TYR A 114 18.54 8.77 -7.09
C TYR A 114 17.72 9.88 -6.44
N MET A 115 17.17 10.80 -7.24
CA MET A 115 16.46 11.98 -6.76
C MET A 115 15.01 12.04 -7.27
N ASP A 116 14.02 11.97 -6.38
CA ASP A 116 12.60 11.95 -6.74
C ASP A 116 12.09 13.28 -7.31
N THR A 117 12.29 14.39 -6.59
CA THR A 117 11.70 15.70 -6.96
C THR A 117 12.74 16.66 -7.47
N PHE A 118 13.84 16.87 -6.74
CA PHE A 118 14.93 17.78 -7.14
C PHE A 118 15.99 17.04 -7.95
N THR A 119 15.59 16.66 -9.16
CA THR A 119 16.31 15.68 -9.98
C THR A 119 17.38 16.28 -10.89
N TYR A 120 17.19 17.51 -11.38
CA TYR A 120 18.01 18.06 -12.44
C TYR A 120 19.05 19.04 -11.88
N MET A 121 20.31 18.66 -11.92
CA MET A 121 21.42 19.42 -11.37
C MET A 121 22.02 20.40 -12.39
N ASP A 122 22.37 21.61 -11.95
CA ASP A 122 23.21 22.57 -12.68
C ASP A 122 24.13 23.32 -11.70
N GLY A 123 25.41 22.93 -11.68
CA GLY A 123 26.36 23.36 -10.64
C GLY A 123 25.89 22.92 -9.25
N ASP A 124 25.74 23.87 -8.33
CA ASP A 124 25.27 23.60 -6.96
C ASP A 124 23.73 23.57 -6.85
N ASN A 125 23.00 23.78 -7.93
CA ASN A 125 21.54 23.85 -7.90
C ASN A 125 20.90 22.53 -8.31
N LEU A 126 19.88 22.11 -7.57
CA LEU A 126 18.98 21.03 -7.95
C LEU A 126 17.59 21.58 -8.28
N TRP A 127 17.11 21.26 -9.48
CA TRP A 127 15.84 21.69 -10.03
C TRP A 127 14.87 20.52 -10.12
N ASN A 128 13.58 20.81 -10.01
CA ASN A 128 12.52 19.84 -10.28
C ASN A 128 12.01 19.85 -11.73
N ASP A 129 12.67 20.59 -12.62
CA ASP A 129 12.25 20.83 -13.99
C ASP A 129 13.44 20.64 -14.94
N SER A 130 13.28 19.74 -15.92
CA SER A 130 14.32 19.37 -16.88
C SER A 130 14.77 20.53 -17.75
N ALA A 131 14.00 21.62 -17.83
CA ALA A 131 14.37 22.80 -18.61
C ALA A 131 15.54 23.58 -18.00
N TYR A 132 15.90 23.33 -16.73
CA TYR A 132 16.86 24.16 -15.98
C TYR A 132 18.12 23.42 -15.49
N GLY A 133 18.11 22.09 -15.46
CA GLY A 133 19.29 21.30 -15.10
C GLY A 133 20.04 20.79 -16.33
N SER A 134 21.37 20.66 -16.20
CA SER A 134 22.24 20.10 -17.23
C SER A 134 22.49 18.60 -17.05
N VAL A 135 22.23 18.06 -15.86
CA VAL A 135 22.41 16.66 -15.49
C VAL A 135 21.15 16.13 -14.79
N ALA A 136 20.61 14.99 -15.21
CA ALA A 136 19.52 14.32 -14.49
C ALA A 136 20.10 13.28 -13.52
N LEU A 137 19.79 13.40 -12.23
CA LEU A 137 20.22 12.49 -11.16
C LEU A 137 19.20 11.37 -10.96
N GLU A 138 18.94 10.64 -12.05
CA GLU A 138 17.92 9.58 -12.09
C GLU A 138 18.54 8.19 -12.01
N SER A 139 19.86 8.04 -12.10
CA SER A 139 20.51 6.72 -12.13
C SER A 139 20.53 6.01 -10.77
N THR A 140 19.93 4.81 -10.67
CA THR A 140 20.08 3.92 -9.49
C THR A 140 21.48 3.31 -9.35
N HIS A 141 22.32 3.45 -10.39
CA HIS A 141 23.70 2.98 -10.43
C HIS A 141 24.73 4.13 -10.43
N GLY A 142 24.29 5.39 -10.29
CA GLY A 142 25.15 6.57 -10.23
C GLY A 142 25.77 7.02 -11.57
N GLY A 143 25.26 6.53 -12.71
CA GLY A 143 25.75 6.85 -14.06
C GLY A 143 24.94 7.92 -14.82
N TYR A 144 25.37 8.28 -16.04
CA TYR A 144 24.79 9.36 -16.88
C TYR A 144 24.38 8.91 -18.31
N GLU A 145 24.26 7.61 -18.60
CA GLU A 145 23.78 7.11 -19.90
C GLU A 145 22.26 6.86 -19.87
N GLU A 146 21.56 7.07 -20.99
CA GLU A 146 20.13 6.75 -21.18
C GLU A 146 19.91 5.22 -21.07
N ASP A 147 19.85 4.71 -19.85
CA ASP A 147 19.53 3.32 -19.56
C ASP A 147 18.01 3.17 -19.51
N THR A 148 17.44 2.76 -20.64
CA THR A 148 15.98 2.60 -20.79
C THR A 148 15.59 1.13 -20.90
N VAL A 149 14.39 0.80 -20.44
CA VAL A 149 13.78 -0.53 -20.59
C VAL A 149 12.39 -0.43 -21.20
N TYR A 150 11.86 -1.55 -21.66
CA TYR A 150 10.52 -1.62 -22.22
C TYR A 150 9.53 -1.97 -21.12
N ASP A 151 8.56 -1.11 -20.87
CA ASP A 151 7.41 -1.36 -20.01
C ASP A 151 6.46 -2.32 -20.74
N ASP A 152 6.56 -3.60 -20.39
CA ASP A 152 5.80 -4.69 -21.01
C ASP A 152 4.29 -4.56 -20.74
N TYR A 153 3.90 -3.87 -19.67
CA TYR A 153 2.50 -3.65 -19.30
C TYR A 153 1.87 -2.49 -20.09
N ASN A 154 2.51 -1.32 -20.14
CA ASN A 154 1.98 -0.14 -20.83
C ASN A 154 2.38 -0.06 -22.32
N GLY A 155 3.31 -0.90 -22.77
CA GLY A 155 3.75 -0.97 -24.18
C GLY A 155 4.59 0.23 -24.63
N ARG A 156 5.41 0.79 -23.75
CA ARG A 156 6.24 1.98 -24.02
C ARG A 156 7.65 1.81 -23.47
N THR A 157 8.60 2.59 -23.97
CA THR A 157 9.94 2.67 -23.35
C THR A 157 9.89 3.62 -22.16
N ILE A 158 10.43 3.19 -21.03
CA ILE A 158 10.57 3.95 -19.80
C ILE A 158 12.04 4.00 -19.37
N ASP A 159 12.35 4.91 -18.48
CA ASP A 159 13.66 4.92 -17.81
C ASP A 159 13.82 3.64 -16.98
N ARG A 160 15.02 3.04 -16.95
CA ARG A 160 15.29 1.83 -16.16
C ARG A 160 15.03 2.07 -14.67
N ASP A 161 15.23 3.29 -14.19
CA ASP A 161 15.09 3.62 -12.78
C ASP A 161 13.62 3.81 -12.36
N ASP A 162 12.75 4.08 -13.33
CA ASP A 162 11.30 4.02 -13.17
C ASP A 162 10.74 2.60 -13.41
N ALA A 163 11.59 1.61 -13.66
CA ALA A 163 11.16 0.24 -13.93
C ALA A 163 11.24 -0.68 -12.71
N VAL A 164 10.23 -1.52 -12.58
CA VAL A 164 10.16 -2.62 -11.61
C VAL A 164 9.95 -3.91 -12.39
N TYR A 165 10.83 -4.88 -12.17
CA TYR A 165 10.64 -6.22 -12.70
C TYR A 165 9.52 -6.91 -11.95
N CYS A 166 8.44 -7.23 -12.66
CA CYS A 166 7.29 -7.95 -12.15
C CYS A 166 7.46 -9.44 -12.40
N GLU A 167 7.79 -10.20 -11.35
CA GLU A 167 7.88 -11.67 -11.43
C GLU A 167 6.55 -12.28 -11.89
N LEU A 168 5.43 -11.74 -11.40
CA LEU A 168 4.10 -12.10 -11.89
C LEU A 168 3.75 -11.20 -13.08
N GLY A 169 4.16 -11.65 -14.26
CA GLY A 169 4.07 -10.88 -15.52
C GLY A 169 5.26 -11.16 -16.43
N ASP A 170 6.39 -11.55 -15.84
CA ASP A 170 7.68 -11.82 -16.49
C ASP A 170 8.12 -10.67 -17.40
N GLY A 171 8.20 -9.46 -16.82
CA GLY A 171 8.60 -8.27 -17.56
C GLY A 171 8.74 -7.05 -16.68
N GLU A 172 9.19 -5.96 -17.29
CA GLU A 172 9.39 -4.68 -16.63
C GLU A 172 8.09 -3.87 -16.69
N CYS A 173 7.75 -3.18 -15.61
CA CYS A 173 6.62 -2.28 -15.53
C CYS A 173 7.05 -0.96 -14.90
N HIS A 174 6.40 0.14 -15.26
CA HIS A 174 6.63 1.39 -14.56
C HIS A 174 6.30 1.26 -13.07
N CYS A 175 7.14 1.81 -12.20
CA CYS A 175 7.05 1.62 -10.74
C CYS A 175 5.76 2.16 -10.12
N ASP A 176 5.13 3.14 -10.77
CA ASP A 176 3.83 3.69 -10.37
C ASP A 176 2.65 2.75 -10.68
N ASP A 177 2.84 1.81 -11.61
CA ASP A 177 1.82 0.84 -12.00
C ASP A 177 2.03 -0.51 -11.31
N ALA A 178 3.27 -0.94 -11.06
CA ALA A 178 3.55 -2.24 -10.46
C ALA A 178 2.87 -2.45 -9.09
N VAL A 179 2.25 -3.62 -8.90
CA VAL A 179 1.61 -4.01 -7.63
C VAL A 179 2.56 -4.90 -6.84
N TYR A 180 2.86 -4.56 -5.59
CA TYR A 180 3.71 -5.37 -4.72
C TYR A 180 2.89 -6.32 -3.84
N LEU A 181 3.06 -7.63 -4.05
CA LEU A 181 2.38 -8.68 -3.31
C LEU A 181 3.20 -9.09 -2.08
N TYR A 182 2.94 -8.44 -0.95
CA TYR A 182 3.70 -8.63 0.30
C TYR A 182 3.83 -10.09 0.75
N TYR A 183 2.79 -10.91 0.57
CA TYR A 183 2.77 -12.30 1.02
C TYR A 183 3.61 -13.24 0.14
N ARG A 184 3.95 -12.81 -1.08
CA ARG A 184 4.89 -13.49 -1.98
C ARG A 184 6.27 -12.83 -2.01
N GLU A 185 6.37 -11.60 -1.52
CA GLU A 185 7.56 -10.74 -1.63
C GLU A 185 7.98 -10.44 -3.08
N VAL A 186 6.99 -10.31 -3.98
CA VAL A 186 7.23 -10.09 -5.42
C VAL A 186 6.38 -8.93 -5.96
N SER A 187 6.83 -8.35 -7.08
CA SER A 187 6.05 -7.40 -7.87
C SER A 187 5.26 -8.10 -8.98
N ALA A 188 4.12 -7.54 -9.34
CA ALA A 188 3.18 -8.09 -10.29
C ALA A 188 2.61 -7.02 -11.23
N PHE A 189 2.25 -7.41 -12.46
CA PHE A 189 1.46 -6.54 -13.32
C PHE A 189 0.05 -6.33 -12.74
N PRO A 190 -0.52 -5.12 -12.83
CA PRO A 190 -1.84 -4.81 -12.27
C PRO A 190 -2.97 -5.74 -12.73
N ASN A 191 -2.97 -6.10 -14.01
CA ASN A 191 -3.99 -6.96 -14.59
C ASN A 191 -3.96 -8.40 -14.05
N LEU A 192 -2.87 -8.81 -13.41
CA LEU A 192 -2.71 -10.13 -12.78
C LEU A 192 -3.06 -10.12 -11.29
N CYS A 193 -3.53 -8.99 -10.76
CA CYS A 193 -3.91 -8.82 -9.36
C CYS A 193 -5.41 -8.55 -9.20
N VAL A 194 -5.91 -8.80 -7.99
CA VAL A 194 -7.23 -8.40 -7.48
C VAL A 194 -7.08 -7.88 -6.06
N TYR A 195 -7.87 -6.87 -5.69
CA TYR A 195 -7.89 -6.35 -4.33
C TYR A 195 -8.89 -7.14 -3.49
N SER A 196 -8.46 -7.59 -2.31
CA SER A 196 -9.33 -8.19 -1.29
C SER A 196 -9.77 -7.10 -0.31
N GLY A 197 -11.07 -6.83 -0.26
CA GLY A 197 -11.67 -5.91 0.70
C GLY A 197 -11.56 -6.43 2.13
N ILE A 198 -11.89 -7.70 2.34
CA ILE A 198 -11.87 -8.37 3.65
C ILE A 198 -10.46 -8.54 4.23
N GLU A 199 -9.44 -8.79 3.39
CA GLU A 199 -8.04 -8.88 3.84
C GLU A 199 -7.29 -7.54 3.77
N GLY A 200 -7.86 -6.53 3.11
CA GLY A 200 -7.29 -5.19 2.98
C GLY A 200 -5.97 -5.15 2.20
N ARG A 201 -5.80 -6.00 1.18
CA ARG A 201 -4.55 -6.14 0.41
C ARG A 201 -4.79 -6.65 -1.01
N ASP A 202 -3.82 -6.42 -1.89
CA ASP A 202 -3.78 -7.03 -3.22
C ASP A 202 -3.33 -8.50 -3.16
N LEU A 203 -3.97 -9.31 -4.00
CA LEU A 203 -3.71 -10.74 -4.18
C LEU A 203 -3.39 -11.02 -5.64
N ALA A 204 -2.50 -11.98 -5.88
CA ALA A 204 -2.37 -12.57 -7.21
C ALA A 204 -3.70 -13.23 -7.59
N ARG A 205 -4.18 -13.01 -8.81
CA ARG A 205 -5.41 -13.64 -9.33
C ARG A 205 -5.41 -15.16 -9.22
N GLU A 206 -4.24 -15.79 -9.29
CA GLU A 206 -4.09 -17.24 -9.18
C GLU A 206 -4.19 -17.77 -7.73
N ASP A 207 -4.03 -16.91 -6.73
CA ASP A 207 -4.23 -17.26 -5.32
C ASP A 207 -5.58 -16.83 -4.76
N ALA A 208 -6.28 -15.97 -5.49
CA ALA A 208 -7.54 -15.40 -5.04
C ALA A 208 -8.71 -16.33 -5.37
N VAL A 209 -9.65 -16.42 -4.43
CA VAL A 209 -10.96 -17.07 -4.60
C VAL A 209 -12.01 -15.97 -4.47
N GLU A 210 -12.95 -15.94 -5.41
CA GLU A 210 -14.13 -15.05 -5.35
C GLU A 210 -15.11 -15.61 -4.31
N LEU A 211 -15.50 -14.78 -3.36
CA LEU A 211 -16.40 -15.12 -2.26
C LEU A 211 -17.86 -14.95 -2.67
N ALA A 212 -18.78 -15.50 -1.88
CA ALA A 212 -20.23 -15.39 -2.09
C ALA A 212 -20.74 -13.94 -2.24
N ASP A 213 -20.09 -12.98 -1.57
CA ASP A 213 -20.42 -11.55 -1.61
C ASP A 213 -19.78 -10.79 -2.80
N GLY A 214 -18.99 -11.47 -3.61
CA GLY A 214 -18.25 -10.91 -4.75
C GLY A 214 -16.93 -10.23 -4.40
N ASP A 215 -16.51 -10.23 -3.12
CA ASP A 215 -15.15 -9.88 -2.73
C ASP A 215 -14.19 -11.05 -3.03
N TYR A 216 -12.90 -10.86 -2.81
CA TYR A 216 -11.86 -11.87 -2.98
C TYR A 216 -11.17 -12.14 -1.64
N ALA A 217 -10.72 -13.37 -1.44
CA ALA A 217 -9.80 -13.72 -0.36
C ALA A 217 -8.70 -14.65 -0.86
N HIS A 218 -7.59 -14.72 -0.12
CA HIS A 218 -6.53 -15.65 -0.41
C HIS A 218 -7.04 -17.08 -0.16
N ARG A 219 -6.72 -18.02 -1.05
CA ARG A 219 -7.21 -19.40 -1.01
C ARG A 219 -6.92 -20.17 0.29
N GLU A 220 -5.92 -19.75 1.04
CA GLU A 220 -5.58 -20.35 2.34
C GLU A 220 -6.51 -19.85 3.47
N ASN A 221 -7.22 -18.75 3.24
CA ASN A 221 -8.18 -18.14 4.16
C ASN A 221 -9.63 -18.36 3.70
N THR A 222 -9.85 -19.23 2.74
CA THR A 222 -11.17 -19.52 2.17
C THR A 222 -11.62 -20.92 2.54
N ILE A 223 -12.92 -21.09 2.73
CA ILE A 223 -13.56 -22.38 2.90
C ILE A 223 -14.81 -22.49 2.04
N TYR A 224 -14.99 -23.66 1.45
CA TYR A 224 -16.17 -23.99 0.66
C TYR A 224 -17.23 -24.61 1.56
N SER A 225 -18.45 -24.06 1.58
CA SER A 225 -19.58 -24.65 2.30
C SER A 225 -20.36 -25.57 1.36
N ASN A 226 -20.52 -26.85 1.71
CA ASN A 226 -21.42 -27.75 0.95
C ASN A 226 -22.91 -27.49 1.26
N VAL A 227 -23.22 -26.63 2.23
CA VAL A 227 -24.60 -26.26 2.59
C VAL A 227 -25.12 -25.20 1.62
N THR A 228 -24.36 -24.12 1.43
CA THR A 228 -24.73 -23.02 0.52
C THR A 228 -24.14 -23.15 -0.88
N TYR A 229 -23.12 -24.01 -1.04
CA TYR A 229 -22.38 -24.24 -2.29
C TYR A 229 -21.50 -23.08 -2.76
N ASP A 230 -21.10 -22.21 -1.83
CA ASP A 230 -20.27 -21.03 -2.08
C ASP A 230 -18.98 -21.02 -1.23
N ASP A 231 -18.02 -20.18 -1.64
CA ASP A 231 -16.77 -19.93 -0.92
C ASP A 231 -16.91 -18.72 0.02
N TYR A 232 -16.37 -18.85 1.23
CA TYR A 232 -16.40 -17.81 2.27
C TYR A 232 -15.02 -17.62 2.88
N HIS A 233 -14.74 -16.42 3.38
CA HIS A 233 -13.57 -16.21 4.23
C HIS A 233 -13.77 -16.90 5.59
N LEU A 234 -12.68 -17.38 6.21
CA LEU A 234 -12.72 -18.06 7.52
C LEU A 234 -13.40 -17.23 8.62
N ASP A 235 -13.32 -15.89 8.54
CA ASP A 235 -13.98 -15.00 9.51
C ASP A 235 -15.49 -14.87 9.31
N GLN A 236 -16.03 -15.29 8.15
CA GLN A 236 -17.45 -15.19 7.80
C GLN A 236 -18.23 -16.48 8.14
N VAL A 237 -17.58 -17.54 8.59
CA VAL A 237 -18.23 -18.85 8.79
C VAL A 237 -18.15 -19.37 10.23
N VAL A 238 -19.05 -20.30 10.56
CA VAL A 238 -19.04 -21.07 11.80
C VAL A 238 -19.25 -22.56 11.48
N TRP A 239 -18.66 -23.44 12.27
CA TRP A 239 -18.83 -24.90 12.12
C TRP A 239 -20.19 -25.34 12.66
N SER A 240 -20.86 -26.25 11.96
CA SER A 240 -22.13 -26.86 12.36
C SER A 240 -21.95 -28.38 12.46
N ASP A 241 -22.08 -28.94 13.68
CA ASP A 241 -22.05 -30.40 13.86
C ASP A 241 -23.26 -31.08 13.20
N TYR A 242 -24.37 -30.38 13.05
CA TYR A 242 -25.56 -30.89 12.37
C TYR A 242 -25.32 -31.13 10.88
N HIS A 243 -24.66 -30.17 10.21
CA HIS A 243 -24.33 -30.25 8.79
C HIS A 243 -23.02 -30.98 8.51
N ASP A 244 -22.19 -31.23 9.52
CA ASP A 244 -20.80 -31.70 9.39
C ASP A 244 -19.99 -30.80 8.43
N ASP A 245 -20.26 -29.49 8.48
CA ASP A 245 -19.67 -28.49 7.59
C ASP A 245 -19.72 -27.06 8.17
N TYR A 246 -19.07 -26.13 7.49
CA TYR A 246 -19.13 -24.70 7.77
C TYR A 246 -20.35 -24.05 7.13
N ILE A 247 -20.98 -23.13 7.85
CA ILE A 247 -22.11 -22.31 7.39
C ILE A 247 -21.81 -20.82 7.58
N PRO A 248 -22.44 -19.92 6.79
CA PRO A 248 -22.24 -18.48 6.92
C PRO A 248 -22.78 -17.98 8.27
N LYS A 249 -22.03 -17.11 8.95
CA LYS A 249 -22.41 -16.57 10.27
C LYS A 249 -23.68 -15.73 10.22
N ASP A 250 -23.94 -15.06 9.11
CA ASP A 250 -25.13 -14.24 8.89
C ASP A 250 -26.39 -15.06 8.60
N GLU A 251 -26.22 -16.34 8.24
CA GLU A 251 -27.29 -17.32 8.01
C GLU A 251 -27.32 -18.43 9.09
N ALA A 252 -26.49 -18.30 10.13
CA ALA A 252 -26.38 -19.26 11.23
C ALA A 252 -27.24 -18.87 12.44
N ILE A 253 -27.95 -19.86 12.98
CA ILE A 253 -28.72 -19.76 14.23
C ILE A 253 -28.01 -20.61 15.30
N GLU A 254 -27.75 -20.03 16.46
CA GLU A 254 -27.26 -20.73 17.65
C GLU A 254 -28.45 -21.33 18.42
N LEU A 255 -28.47 -22.64 18.57
CA LEU A 255 -29.48 -23.39 19.31
C LEU A 255 -29.18 -23.37 20.83
N GLU A 256 -30.16 -23.72 21.67
CA GLU A 256 -29.99 -23.70 23.14
C GLU A 256 -28.87 -24.62 23.66
N ASN A 257 -28.52 -25.67 22.91
CA ASN A 257 -27.42 -26.57 23.23
C ASN A 257 -26.03 -26.02 22.85
N GLY A 258 -25.96 -24.83 22.22
CA GLY A 258 -24.73 -24.19 21.75
C GLY A 258 -24.30 -24.62 20.34
N GLU A 259 -25.08 -25.45 19.65
CA GLU A 259 -24.82 -25.84 18.26
C GLU A 259 -25.28 -24.75 17.29
N TYR A 260 -24.59 -24.64 16.16
CA TYR A 260 -24.99 -23.76 15.06
C TYR A 260 -25.68 -24.57 13.97
N VAL A 261 -26.78 -24.03 13.42
CA VAL A 261 -27.49 -24.59 12.26
C VAL A 261 -27.79 -23.48 11.27
N HIS A 262 -27.83 -23.82 9.99
CA HIS A 262 -28.30 -22.92 8.94
C HIS A 262 -29.78 -22.56 9.16
N GLU A 263 -30.18 -21.30 8.96
CA GLU A 263 -31.54 -20.80 9.26
C GLU A 263 -32.66 -21.59 8.57
N ASN A 264 -32.42 -22.06 7.35
CA ASN A 264 -33.37 -22.88 6.58
C ASN A 264 -33.65 -24.27 7.19
N ASP A 265 -32.78 -24.79 8.05
CA ASP A 265 -32.85 -26.14 8.61
C ASP A 265 -33.13 -26.14 10.13
N GLU A 266 -33.45 -24.97 10.71
CA GLU A 266 -33.65 -24.79 12.16
C GLU A 266 -34.63 -25.81 12.74
N GLN A 267 -35.83 -25.93 12.16
CA GLN A 267 -36.87 -26.82 12.68
C GLN A 267 -36.46 -28.30 12.62
N GLU A 268 -35.76 -28.72 11.56
CA GLU A 268 -35.30 -30.10 11.42
C GLU A 268 -34.19 -30.42 12.43
N ALA A 269 -33.31 -29.45 12.70
CA ALA A 269 -32.30 -29.58 13.74
C ALA A 269 -32.89 -29.60 15.16
N LEU A 270 -33.90 -28.76 15.45
CA LEU A 270 -34.61 -28.80 16.74
C LEU A 270 -35.26 -30.17 16.98
N ASP A 271 -35.88 -30.77 15.95
CA ASP A 271 -36.43 -32.12 15.99
C ASP A 271 -35.32 -33.18 16.24
N TYR A 272 -34.18 -33.04 15.55
CA TYR A 272 -33.04 -33.96 15.65
C TYR A 272 -32.41 -33.96 17.05
N TYR A 273 -32.21 -32.77 17.63
CA TYR A 273 -31.61 -32.61 18.96
C TYR A 273 -32.63 -32.77 20.11
N GLY A 274 -33.92 -32.86 19.81
CA GLY A 274 -34.99 -32.94 20.82
C GLY A 274 -35.14 -31.64 21.63
N LEU A 275 -34.92 -30.50 20.98
CA LEU A 275 -34.96 -29.15 21.56
C LEU A 275 -36.27 -28.42 21.29
N ASN A 276 -37.25 -29.07 20.67
CA ASN A 276 -38.59 -28.51 20.61
C ASN A 276 -39.09 -28.28 22.03
N GLU A 277 -39.61 -27.08 22.30
CA GLU A 277 -40.38 -26.84 23.51
C GLU A 277 -41.48 -27.92 23.57
N GLU A 278 -41.34 -28.90 24.47
CA GLU A 278 -42.48 -29.72 24.86
C GLU A 278 -43.52 -28.73 25.37
N ASP A 279 -44.64 -28.60 24.64
CA ASP A 279 -45.86 -28.00 25.17
C ASP A 279 -46.09 -28.63 26.56
N GLU A 280 -45.76 -27.89 27.63
CA GLU A 280 -46.23 -28.14 28.99
C GLU A 280 -47.75 -27.88 29.04
N THR A 281 -48.52 -28.63 28.26
CA THR A 281 -49.96 -28.73 28.40
C THR A 281 -50.38 -30.18 28.33
N GLU A 282 -50.04 -30.96 29.36
CA GLU A 282 -50.88 -32.05 29.90
C GLU A 282 -50.15 -32.83 31.00
N ASP A 283 -50.14 -32.32 32.24
CA ASP A 283 -50.48 -33.18 33.40
C ASP A 283 -50.68 -32.38 34.70
N LEU A 284 -51.86 -31.78 34.83
CA LEU A 284 -52.55 -31.77 36.13
C LEU A 284 -53.87 -32.50 35.96
N CYS A 285 -53.77 -33.81 35.71
CA CYS A 285 -54.85 -34.75 35.94
C CYS A 285 -55.39 -34.62 37.37
N LYS A 286 -56.71 -34.42 37.46
CA LYS A 286 -57.63 -35.31 38.17
C LYS A 286 -56.94 -36.31 39.14
N ALA A 287 -56.86 -35.97 40.43
CA ALA A 287 -56.96 -36.93 41.54
C ALA A 287 -56.97 -36.23 42.91
N ALA A 288 -58.16 -35.87 43.39
CA ALA A 288 -58.66 -36.03 44.79
C ALA A 288 -59.83 -35.10 45.07
#